data_AF-A0A8K1ZZU5-F1
#
_entry.id   AF-A0A8K1ZZU5-F1
#
_cell.length_a   1.000
_cell.length_b   1.000
_cell.length_c   1.000
_cell.angle_alpha   90.00
_cell.angle_beta   90.00
_cell.angle_gamma   90.00
#
_symmetry.space_group_name_H-M   'P 1'
#
loop_
_entity.id
_entity.type
_entity.pdbx_description
1 polymer ?
#
loop_
_entity_poly.entity_id
_entity_poly.type
_entity_poly.pdbx_seq_one_letter_code
_entity_poly.pdbx_strand_id
1 'polypeptide(L)' 'MSSFAYTLKRTQQMTLSVPVQASLLTGLCMLTLWTLFFSTYPPAHNTLHQARHQTLGVACH' A
#
# COMPACT_ATOMS: atom_id res chain seq x y z
N MET A 1 -2.48 30.15 25.65
CA MET A 1 -3.01 28.98 24.90
C MET A 1 -1.85 28.34 24.18
N SER A 2 -1.52 27.10 24.51
CA SER A 2 -0.24 26.46 24.19
C SER A 2 -0.04 26.29 22.68
N SER A 3 1.05 26.82 22.13
CA SER A 3 1.40 26.77 20.69
C SER A 3 1.31 25.36 20.09
N PHE A 4 1.59 24.33 20.90
CA PHE A 4 1.44 22.92 20.56
C PHE A 4 0.00 22.52 20.17
N ALA A 5 -1.01 23.02 20.88
CA ALA A 5 -2.41 22.73 20.60
C ALA A 5 -2.89 23.35 19.28
N TYR A 6 -2.33 24.50 18.91
CA TYR A 6 -2.61 25.15 17.62
C TYR A 6 -2.05 24.32 16.46
N THR A 7 -0.80 23.87 16.57
CA THR A 7 -0.16 23.01 15.56
C THR A 7 -0.92 21.71 15.38
N LEU A 8 -1.29 21.02 16.47
CA LEU A 8 -2.09 19.78 16.41
C LEU A 8 -3.42 19.97 15.69
N LYS A 9 -4.17 21.04 16.01
CA LYS A 9 -5.45 21.35 15.38
C LYS A 9 -5.28 21.66 13.89
N ARG A 10 -4.24 22.41 13.52
CA ARG A 10 -3.88 22.71 12.13
C ARG A 10 -3.54 21.42 11.36
N THR A 11 -2.79 20.50 11.97
CA THR A 11 -2.44 19.21 11.37
C THR A 11 -3.66 18.30 11.22
N GLN A 12 -4.58 18.29 12.19
CA GLN A 12 -5.85 17.55 12.08
C GLN A 12 -6.70 18.06 10.91
N GLN A 13 -6.68 19.35 10.62
CA GLN A 13 -7.38 19.93 9.45
C GLN A 13 -6.70 19.62 8.11
N MET A 14 -5.40 19.28 8.12
CA MET A 14 -4.65 18.84 6.94
C MET A 14 -4.70 17.32 6.74
N THR A 15 -5.13 16.57 7.76
CA THR A 15 -5.21 15.12 7.68
C THR A 15 -6.37 14.72 6.79
N LEU A 16 -6.11 13.81 5.85
CA LEU A 16 -7.16 13.24 5.00
C LEU A 16 -8.24 12.60 5.87
N SER A 17 -9.48 12.54 5.40
CA SER A 17 -10.49 11.77 6.12
C SER A 17 -10.05 10.31 6.24
N VAL A 18 -10.42 9.65 7.34
CA VAL A 18 -10.06 8.24 7.60
C VAL A 18 -10.36 7.33 6.40
N PRO A 19 -11.52 7.45 5.70
CA PRO A 19 -11.78 6.65 4.51
C PRO A 19 -10.73 6.86 3.41
N VAL A 20 -10.31 8.09 3.15
CA VAL A 20 -9.33 8.37 2.08
C VAL A 20 -7.94 7.87 2.48
N GLN A 21 -7.55 7.99 3.75
CA GLN A 21 -6.32 7.38 4.24
C GLN A 21 -6.33 5.85 4.06
N ALA A 22 -7.44 5.20 4.40
CA ALA A 22 -7.60 3.76 4.24
C ALA A 22 -7.55 3.35 2.76
N SER A 23 -8.23 4.08 1.87
CA SER A 23 -8.18 3.83 0.43
C SER A 23 -6.77 3.98 -0.14
N LEU A 24 -6.03 5.02 0.25
CA LEU A 24 -4.65 5.23 -0.17
C LEU A 24 -3.74 4.11 0.31
N LEU A 25 -3.88 3.70 1.57
CA LEU A 25 -3.09 2.61 2.13
C LEU A 25 -3.38 1.29 1.41
N THR A 26 -4.66 0.94 1.22
CA THR A 26 -5.05 -0.27 0.48
C THR A 26 -4.53 -0.22 -0.96
N GLY A 27 -4.65 0.92 -1.64
CA GLY A 27 -4.13 1.10 -3.00
C GLY A 27 -2.62 0.91 -3.06
N LEU A 28 -1.88 1.48 -2.11
CA LEU A 28 -0.43 1.31 -2.01
C LEU A 28 -0.04 -0.16 -1.76
N CYS A 29 -0.76 -0.85 -0.88
CA CYS A 29 -0.55 -2.27 -0.62
C CYS A 29 -0.80 -3.11 -1.89
N MET A 30 -1.90 -2.85 -2.60
CA MET A 30 -2.22 -3.56 -3.84
C MET A 30 -1.19 -3.32 -4.93
N LEU A 31 -0.74 -2.08 -5.11
CA LEU A 31 0.31 -1.74 -6.07
C LEU A 31 1.65 -2.42 -5.74
N THR A 32 1.99 -2.47 -4.45
CA THR A 32 3.21 -3.14 -3.97
C THR A 32 3.13 -4.64 -4.25
N LEU A 33 2.03 -5.30 -3.87
CA LEU A 33 1.82 -6.73 -4.12
C LEU A 33 1.84 -7.04 -5.63
N TRP A 34 1.18 -6.21 -6.44
CA TRP A 34 1.20 -6.34 -7.89
C TRP A 34 2.63 -6.26 -8.44
N THR A 35 3.39 -5.24 -8.04
CA THR A 35 4.77 -5.05 -8.49
C THR A 35 5.65 -6.25 -8.15
N LEU A 36 5.47 -6.80 -6.95
CA LEU A 36 6.21 -7.97 -6.49
C LEU A 36 5.82 -9.25 -7.25
N PHE A 37 4.53 -9.54 -7.41
CA PHE A 37 4.05 -10.76 -8.08
C PHE A 37 4.24 -10.73 -9.60
N PHE A 38 4.27 -9.55 -10.20
CA PHE A 38 4.36 -9.37 -11.65
C PHE A 38 5.66 -8.71 -12.11
N SER A 39 6.69 -8.66 -11.24
CA SER A 39 8.00 -8.16 -11.61
C SER A 39 8.57 -8.90 -12.82
N THR A 40 9.15 -8.16 -13.77
CA THR A 40 9.86 -8.70 -14.93
C THR A 40 11.35 -8.92 -14.64
N TYR A 41 11.84 -8.48 -13.48
CA TYR A 41 13.21 -8.72 -13.05
C TYR A 41 13.37 -10.17 -12.55
N PRO A 42 14.16 -11.03 -13.22
CA PRO A 42 14.13 -12.47 -12.97
C PRO A 42 14.41 -12.89 -11.52
N PRO A 43 15.37 -12.30 -10.79
CA PRO A 43 15.58 -12.65 -9.38
C PRO A 43 14.35 -12.39 -8.51
N ALA A 44 13.72 -11.22 -8.65
CA ALA A 44 12.51 -10.89 -7.87
C ALA A 44 11.32 -11.76 -8.27
N HIS A 45 11.13 -11.99 -9.58
CA HIS A 45 10.09 -12.87 -10.11
C HIS A 45 10.21 -14.28 -9.53
N ASN A 46 11.39 -14.89 -9.62
CA ASN A 46 11.62 -16.26 -9.20
C ASN A 46 11.42 -16.47 -7.70
N THR A 47 11.78 -15.47 -6.87
CA THR A 47 11.56 -15.54 -5.42
C THR A 47 10.09 -15.64 -5.05
N LEU A 48 9.20 -15.00 -5.82
CA LEU A 48 7.76 -14.93 -5.51
C LEU A 48 6.88 -15.75 -6.45
N HIS A 49 7.47 -16.41 -7.45
CA HIS A 49 6.75 -17.17 -8.46
C HIS A 49 5.86 -18.27 -7.84
N GLN A 50 6.40 -19.05 -6.90
CA GLN A 50 5.63 -20.09 -6.23
C GLN A 50 4.49 -19.50 -5.36
N ALA A 51 4.76 -18.41 -4.66
CA ALA A 51 3.75 -17.73 -3.84
C ALA A 51 2.59 -17.22 -4.72
N ARG A 52 2.90 -16.67 -5.90
CA ARG A 52 1.89 -16.26 -6.88
C ARG A 52 1.00 -17.43 -7.30
N HIS A 53 1.57 -18.60 -7.61
CA HIS A 53 0.80 -19.81 -7.98
C HIS A 53 -0.14 -20.31 -6.88
N GLN A 54 0.21 -20.08 -5.63
CA GLN A 54 -0.59 -20.50 -4.48
C GLN A 54 -1.60 -19.44 -4.03
N THR A 55 -1.53 -18.21 -4.57
CA THR A 55 -2.43 -17.13 -4.18
C THR A 55 -3.71 -17.19 -4.99
N LEU A 56 -4.80 -17.59 -4.33
CA LEU A 56 -6.13 -17.67 -4.94
C LEU A 56 -6.54 -16.32 -5.56
N GLY A 57 -7.03 -16.36 -6.80
CA GLY A 57 -7.51 -15.18 -7.51
C GLY A 57 -6.42 -14.31 -8.14
N VAL A 58 -5.13 -14.65 -7.97
CA VAL A 58 -4.05 -14.01 -8.71
C VAL A 58 -3.85 -14.77 -10.01
N ALA A 59 -4.06 -14.10 -11.14
CA ALA A 59 -3.82 -14.69 -12.45
C ALA A 59 -2.35 -15.14 -12.56
N CYS A 60 -2.16 -16.40 -12.93
CA CYS A 60 -0.90 -16.95 -13.40
C CYS A 60 -1.11 -17.53 -14.81
N HIS A 61 -0.03 -17.95 -15.47
CA HIS A 61 -0.03 -18.44 -16.86
C HIS A 61 -1.22 -19.35 -17.21
#